data_AF-A0A6A8LNR5-F1
#
_entry.id   AF-A0A6A8LNR5-F1
#
_cell.length_a   1.000
_cell.length_b   1.000
_cell.length_c   1.000
_cell.angle_alpha   90.00
_cell.angle_beta   90.00
_cell.angle_gamma   90.00
#
_symmetry.space_group_name_H-M   'P 1'
#
loop_
_entity.id
_entity.type
_entity.pdbx_description
1 polymer ?
#
loop_
_entity_poly.entity_id
_entity_poly.type
_entity_poly.pdbx_seq_one_letter_code
_entity_poly.pdbx_strand_id
1 'polypeptide(L)' 'KTYSLGENVESAAKNLSAGLRYFDDDNQIKYILAEAFPEEGVGLAYMNRLKKSAGNQFYNK' A
#
# COMPACT_ATOMS: atom_id res chain seq x y z
N LYS A 1 9.39 -1.89 10.82
CA LYS A 1 8.53 -0.73 11.17
C LYS A 1 7.12 -0.98 10.63
N THR A 2 6.09 -0.40 11.23
CA THR A 2 4.69 -0.54 10.76
C THR A 2 4.05 0.83 10.61
N TYR A 3 3.08 0.94 9.70
CA TYR A 3 2.26 2.12 9.48
C TYR A 3 0.83 1.63 9.23
N SER A 4 -0.15 2.12 10.00
CA SER A 4 -1.54 1.70 9.81
C SER A 4 -2.17 2.43 8.63
N LEU A 5 -2.74 1.66 7.71
CA LEU A 5 -3.55 2.21 6.63
C LEU A 5 -4.99 2.52 7.08
N GLY A 6 -5.38 2.08 8.26
CA GLY A 6 -6.74 2.17 8.80
C GLY A 6 -7.41 0.81 8.85
N GLU A 7 -8.73 0.81 9.01
CA GLU A 7 -9.52 -0.40 9.26
C GLU A 7 -10.29 -0.88 8.02
N ASN A 8 -10.32 -0.08 6.95
CA ASN A 8 -11.08 -0.38 5.74
C ASN A 8 -10.43 0.19 4.48
N VAL A 9 -10.95 -0.19 3.31
CA VAL A 9 -10.42 0.22 2.01
C VAL A 9 -10.42 1.75 1.79
N GLU A 10 -11.37 2.47 2.40
CA GLU A 10 -11.52 3.93 2.27
C GLU A 10 -10.40 4.66 3.01
N SER A 11 -10.19 4.31 4.27
CA SER A 11 -9.08 4.78 5.07
C SER A 11 -7.74 4.37 4.45
N ALA A 12 -7.63 3.14 3.94
CA ALA A 12 -6.43 2.66 3.28
C ALA A 12 -6.10 3.45 2.01
N ALA A 13 -7.10 3.74 1.16
CA ALA A 13 -6.93 4.56 -0.04
C ALA A 13 -6.47 5.99 0.25
N LYS A 14 -6.92 6.55 1.38
CA LYS A 14 -6.50 7.88 1.86
C LYS A 14 -5.07 7.86 2.39
N ASN A 15 -4.69 6.82 3.12
CA ASN A 15 -3.44 6.75 3.87
C ASN A 15 -2.27 6.14 3.10
N LEU A 16 -2.52 5.39 2.02
CA LEU A 16 -1.50 4.63 1.27
C LEU A 16 -0.28 5.48 0.90
N SER A 17 -0.48 6.67 0.32
CA SER A 17 0.63 7.52 -0.12
C SER A 17 1.48 8.05 1.05
N ALA A 18 0.85 8.33 2.21
CA ALA A 18 1.58 8.74 3.40
C ALA A 18 2.35 7.57 4.01
N GLY A 19 1.76 6.37 4.02
CA GLY A 19 2.40 5.15 4.50
C GLY A 19 3.64 4.77 3.69
N LEU A 20 3.58 4.86 2.36
CA LEU A 20 4.74 4.60 1.51
C LEU A 20 5.89 5.59 1.79
N ARG A 21 5.58 6.89 1.85
CA ARG A 21 6.58 7.94 2.14
C ARG A 21 7.20 7.81 3.53
N TYR A 22 6.43 7.35 4.52
CA TYR A 22 6.95 7.10 5.86
C TYR A 22 8.11 6.09 5.89
N PHE A 23 8.15 5.17 4.92
CA PHE A 23 9.25 4.20 4.79
C PHE A 23 10.37 4.69 3.87
N ASP A 24 10.11 5.62 2.95
CA ASP A 24 11.11 6.18 2.04
C ASP A 24 12.25 6.90 2.79
N ASP A 25 11.95 7.49 3.96
CA ASP A 25 12.95 8.20 4.78
C ASP A 25 13.97 7.26 5.46
N ASP A 26 13.80 5.94 5.36
CA ASP A 26 14.68 4.94 5.98
C ASP A 26 15.31 3.99 4.95
N ASN A 27 16.58 4.25 4.62
CA ASN A 27 17.38 3.47 3.67
C ASN A 27 17.63 2.00 4.10
N GLN A 28 17.34 1.63 5.35
CA GLN A 28 17.45 0.25 5.82
C GLN A 28 16.26 -0.61 5.39
N ILE A 29 15.11 -0.02 5.07
CA ILE A 29 13.94 -0.74 4.58
C ILE A 29 14.22 -1.25 3.16
N LYS A 30 14.08 -2.57 2.95
CA LYS A 30 14.31 -3.23 1.66
C LYS A 30 13.02 -3.66 0.96
N TYR A 31 12.00 -3.93 1.76
CA TYR A 31 10.69 -4.38 1.27
C TYR A 31 9.60 -3.74 2.11
N ILE A 32 8.51 -3.35 1.45
CA ILE A 32 7.27 -2.92 2.08
C ILE A 32 6.20 -3.92 1.68
N LEU A 33 5.56 -4.54 2.67
CA LEU A 33 4.39 -5.38 2.45
C LEU A 33 3.14 -4.56 2.77
N ALA A 34 2.19 -4.55 1.85
CA ALA A 34 0.91 -3.89 2.01
C ALA A 34 -0.20 -4.86 1.59
N GLU A 35 -1.32 -4.80 2.30
CA GLU A 35 -2.49 -5.63 2.03
C GLU A 35 -3.14 -5.22 0.70
N ALA A 36 -3.55 -6.23 -0.06
CA ALA A 36 -4.33 -6.06 -1.28
C ALA A 36 -5.83 -6.07 -0.96
N PHE A 37 -6.61 -5.30 -1.72
CA PHE A 37 -8.07 -5.29 -1.63
C PHE A 37 -8.69 -5.73 -2.96
N PRO A 38 -9.95 -6.20 -2.96
CA PRO A 38 -10.70 -6.42 -4.19
C PRO A 38 -10.72 -5.17 -5.09
N GLU A 39 -10.64 -5.37 -6.41
CA GLU A 39 -10.60 -4.28 -7.41
C GLU A 39 -12.00 -3.77 -7.76
N GLU A 40 -12.77 -3.44 -6.74
CA GLU A 40 -14.13 -2.92 -6.85
C GLU A 40 -14.28 -1.62 -6.05
N GLY A 41 -15.12 -0.70 -6.53
CA GLY A 41 -15.35 0.59 -5.89
C GLY A 41 -14.03 1.34 -5.58
N VAL A 42 -13.83 1.69 -4.30
CA VAL A 42 -12.62 2.37 -3.82
C VAL A 42 -11.37 1.48 -3.91
N GLY A 43 -11.54 0.16 -3.81
CA GLY A 43 -10.47 -0.82 -3.91
C GLY A 43 -9.76 -0.80 -5.26
N LEU A 44 -10.49 -0.51 -6.35
CA LEU A 44 -9.89 -0.33 -7.68
C LEU A 44 -8.88 0.83 -7.69
N ALA A 45 -9.24 1.98 -7.10
CA ALA A 45 -8.35 3.13 -7.02
C ALA A 45 -7.16 2.88 -6.09
N TYR A 46 -7.39 2.19 -4.96
CA TYR A 46 -6.33 1.75 -4.06
C TYR A 46 -5.33 0.84 -4.77
N MET A 47 -5.81 -0.23 -5.41
CA MET A 47 -4.98 -1.21 -6.08
C MET A 47 -4.21 -0.60 -7.25
N ASN A 48 -4.82 0.32 -8.02
CA ASN A 48 -4.10 1.05 -9.07
C ASN A 48 -2.87 1.79 -8.52
N ARG A 49 -2.99 2.43 -7.36
CA ARG A 49 -1.87 3.13 -6.71
C ARG A 49 -0.85 2.16 -6.13
N LEU A 50 -1.31 1.11 -5.45
CA LEU A 50 -0.45 0.12 -4.83
C LEU A 50 0.36 -0.64 -5.89
N LYS A 51 -0.28 -1.17 -6.93
CA LYS A 51 0.38 -1.88 -8.04
C LYS A 51 1.41 -1.01 -8.74
N LYS A 52 1.10 0.28 -8.96
CA LYS A 52 2.06 1.23 -9.55
C LYS A 52 3.29 1.42 -8.67
N SER A 53 3.10 1.52 -7.36
CA SER A 53 4.19 1.68 -6.38
C SER A 53 5.03 0.40 -6.25
N ALA A 54 4.39 -0.77 -6.34
CA ALA A 54 5.02 -2.08 -6.27
C ALA A 54 5.61 -2.56 -7.61
N GLY A 55 5.54 -1.78 -8.69
CA GLY A 55 6.00 -2.22 -10.02
C GLY A 55 5.27 -3.47 -10.53
N ASN A 56 3.99 -3.64 -10.19
CA ASN A 56 3.19 -4.85 -10.42
C ASN A 56 3.78 -6.15 -9.81
N GLN A 57 4.63 -6.05 -8.78
CA GLN A 57 5.09 -7.21 -8.04
C GLN A 57 4.08 -7.59 -6.96
N PHE A 58 3.76 -8.88 -6.91
CA PHE A 58 2.90 -9.46 -5.88
C PHE A 58 3.70 -10.50 -5.12
N TYR A 59 3.63 -10.43 -3.79
CA TYR A 59 4.23 -11.45 -2.96
C TYR A 59 3.31 -12.67 -2.91
N ASN A 60 3.75 -13.75 -3.56
CA ASN A 60 3.17 -15.07 -3.37
C ASN A 60 4.04 -15.84 -2.38
N LYS A 61 3.40 -16.40 -1.35
CA LYS A 61 4.05 -17.20 -0.32
C LYS A 61 4.49 -18.56 -0.86
#